data_AF-A0A1B2Z991-F1
#
_entry.id   AF-A0A1B2Z991-F1
#
_cell.length_a   1.000
_cell.length_b   1.000
_cell.length_c   1.000
_cell.angle_alpha   90.00
_cell.angle_beta   90.00
_cell.angle_gamma   90.00
#
_symmetry.space_group_name_H-M   'P 1'
#
loop_
_entity.id
_entity.type
_entity.pdbx_description
1 polymer ?
#
loop_
_entity_poly.entity_id
_entity_poly.type
_entity_poly.pdbx_seq_one_letter_code
_entity_poly.pdbx_strand_id
1 'polypeptide(L)'
;MASKVIHALYTDDDILLQAVKRVREERYYIEEVFTPFPVHGLDKAMGLAETRIAITSFIYGLIGLTVSIVMMNYIMIEDWPQDIGGKPSF
;
A
#
# COMPACT_ATOMS: atom_id res chain seq x y z
N MET A 1 28.12 -23.69 -1.93
CA MET A 1 27.15 -24.52 -1.19
C MET A 1 25.78 -23.93 -1.41
N ALA A 2 24.77 -24.71 -1.78
CA ALA A 2 23.39 -24.23 -1.85
C ALA A 2 22.86 -24.03 -0.41
N SER A 3 22.12 -22.94 -0.18
CA SER A 3 21.40 -22.73 1.08
C SER A 3 20.31 -23.79 1.22
N LYS A 4 20.09 -24.26 2.45
CA LYS A 4 18.99 -25.17 2.78
C LYS A 4 17.86 -24.34 3.39
N VAL A 5 16.64 -24.54 2.91
CA VAL A 5 15.42 -23.86 3.39
C VAL A 5 14.49 -24.89 4.00
N ILE A 6 13.91 -24.57 5.16
CA ILE A 6 12.94 -25.43 5.86
C ILE A 6 11.53 -24.92 5.52
N HIS A 7 10.68 -25.81 5.01
CA HIS A 7 9.27 -25.51 4.75
C HIS A 7 8.41 -26.23 5.79
N ALA A 8 7.85 -25.47 6.73
CA ALA A 8 6.89 -25.99 7.69
C ALA A 8 5.48 -25.88 7.11
N LEU A 9 4.74 -26.99 7.07
CA LEU A 9 3.38 -27.05 6.56
C LEU A 9 2.39 -27.06 7.72
N TYR A 10 1.35 -26.24 7.62
CA TYR A 10 0.29 -26.10 8.62
C TYR A 10 -1.07 -26.32 7.96
N THR A 11 -2.04 -26.79 8.75
CA THR A 11 -3.40 -27.08 8.29
C THR A 11 -4.43 -26.05 8.73
N ASP A 12 -4.05 -25.15 9.64
CA ASP A 12 -4.94 -24.26 10.37
C ASP A 12 -4.21 -22.95 10.71
N ASP A 13 -4.94 -21.84 10.70
CA ASP A 13 -4.39 -20.49 10.88
C ASP A 13 -4.05 -20.16 12.33
N ASP A 14 -4.79 -20.67 13.31
CA ASP A 14 -4.45 -20.50 14.72
C ASP A 14 -3.13 -21.19 15.07
N ILE A 15 -2.92 -22.40 14.53
CA ILE A 15 -1.66 -23.16 14.71
C ILE A 15 -0.50 -22.40 14.06
N LEU A 16 -0.71 -21.88 12.84
CA LEU A 16 0.28 -21.07 12.14
C LEU A 16 0.68 -19.82 12.96
N LEU A 17 -0.31 -19.06 13.45
CA LEU A 17 -0.06 -17.85 14.24
C LEU A 17 0.71 -18.15 15.54
N GLN A 18 0.40 -19.24 16.23
CA GLN A 18 1.14 -19.67 17.41
C GLN A 18 2.59 -20.06 17.05
N ALA A 19 2.78 -20.78 15.95
CA ALA A 19 4.11 -21.17 15.49
C ALA A 19 4.97 -19.96 15.12
N VAL A 20 4.42 -18.99 14.38
CA VAL A 20 5.12 -17.75 13.99
C VAL A 20 5.57 -16.98 15.23
N LYS A 21 4.72 -16.83 16.25
CA LYS A 21 5.08 -16.16 17.51
C LYS A 21 6.25 -16.86 18.20
N ARG A 22 6.19 -18.19 18.34
CA ARG A 22 7.24 -18.97 18.99
C ARG A 22 8.58 -18.90 18.23
N VAL A 23 8.56 -19.06 16.92
CA VAL A 23 9.77 -19.00 16.08
C VAL A 23 10.44 -17.62 16.18
N ARG A 24 9.64 -16.55 16.24
CA ARG A 24 10.14 -15.19 16.45
C ARG A 24 10.68 -14.97 17.86
N GLU A 25 10.02 -15.49 18.89
CA GLU A 25 10.51 -15.44 20.28
C GLU A 25 11.87 -16.14 20.43
N GLU A 26 12.06 -17.25 19.71
CA GLU A 26 13.33 -17.97 19.61
C GLU A 26 14.36 -17.27 18.69
N ARG A 27 14.03 -16.11 18.12
CA ARG A 27 14.87 -15.26 17.26
C ARG A 27 15.32 -15.91 15.95
N TYR A 28 14.55 -16.86 15.43
CA TYR A 28 14.74 -17.34 14.08
C TYR A 28 14.11 -16.37 13.09
N TYR A 29 14.85 -16.05 12.03
CA TYR A 29 14.34 -15.24 10.93
C TYR A 29 13.44 -16.10 10.04
N ILE A 30 12.18 -15.68 9.91
CA ILE A 30 11.23 -16.26 8.97
C ILE A 30 11.39 -15.50 7.66
N GLU A 31 11.77 -16.20 6.58
CA GLU A 31 11.89 -15.58 5.26
C GLU A 31 10.52 -15.19 4.71
N GLU A 32 9.59 -16.15 4.62
CA GLU A 32 8.27 -15.95 4.03
C GLU A 32 7.21 -16.81 4.71
N VAL A 33 5.95 -16.37 4.65
CA VAL A 33 4.78 -17.13 5.08
C VAL A 33 3.73 -17.07 3.98
N PHE A 34 3.41 -18.23 3.41
CA PHE A 34 2.41 -18.34 2.34
C PHE A 34 1.08 -18.80 2.92
N THR A 35 0.03 -17.99 2.75
CA THR A 35 -1.34 -18.32 3.18
C THR A 35 -2.31 -18.23 1.99
N PRO A 36 -3.31 -19.12 1.91
CA PRO A 36 -4.30 -19.11 0.81
C PRO A 36 -5.31 -17.96 0.93
N PHE A 37 -5.39 -17.31 2.09
CA PHE A 37 -6.24 -16.16 2.38
C PHE A 37 -5.54 -15.23 3.40
N PRO A 38 -6.01 -13.98 3.57
CA PRO A 38 -5.47 -13.06 4.57
C PRO A 38 -5.74 -13.55 6.00
N VAL A 39 -4.68 -13.78 6.78
CA VAL A 39 -4.79 -14.15 8.19
C VAL A 39 -4.62 -12.90 9.06
N HIS A 40 -5.65 -12.55 9.82
CA HIS A 40 -5.65 -11.33 10.63
C HIS A 40 -4.60 -11.40 11.75
N GLY A 41 -3.74 -10.37 11.83
CA GLY A 41 -2.69 -10.26 12.85
C GLY A 41 -1.41 -11.02 12.55
N LEU A 42 -1.30 -11.69 11.39
CA LEU A 42 -0.08 -12.35 10.94
C LEU A 42 1.05 -11.35 10.70
N ASP A 43 0.74 -10.20 10.08
CA ASP A 43 1.64 -9.07 9.88
C ASP A 43 2.30 -8.59 11.18
N LYS A 44 1.49 -8.43 12.24
CA LYS A 44 1.94 -8.04 13.57
C LYS A 44 2.74 -9.14 14.26
N ALA A 45 2.33 -10.41 14.09
CA ALA A 45 3.05 -11.55 14.61
C ALA A 45 4.44 -11.68 13.97
N MET A 46 4.54 -11.52 12.65
CA MET A 46 5.78 -11.46 11.89
C MET A 46 6.62 -10.20 12.20
N GLY A 47 5.97 -9.12 12.66
CA GLY A 47 6.65 -7.86 12.96
C GLY A 47 7.01 -7.07 11.70
N LEU A 48 6.18 -7.18 10.65
CA LEU A 48 6.37 -6.45 9.41
C LEU A 48 6.16 -4.95 9.62
N ALA A 49 6.92 -4.14 8.90
CA ALA A 49 6.70 -2.69 8.88
C ALA A 49 5.40 -2.37 8.13
N GLU A 50 4.70 -1.33 8.59
CA GLU A 50 3.52 -0.84 7.88
C GLU A 50 3.87 -0.40 6.45
N THR A 51 2.97 -0.69 5.51
CA THR A 51 3.16 -0.29 4.11
C THR A 51 2.95 1.22 3.96
N ARG A 52 3.71 1.82 3.04
CA ARG A 52 3.62 3.27 2.74
C ARG A 52 2.62 3.61 1.64
N ILE A 53 1.81 2.64 1.21
CA ILE A 53 0.93 2.74 0.04
C ILE A 53 -0.13 3.84 0.22
N ALA A 54 -0.67 4.00 1.44
CA ALA A 54 -1.66 5.05 1.72
C ALA A 54 -1.08 6.46 1.52
N ILE A 55 0.15 6.70 2.00
CA ILE A 55 0.83 7.99 1.87
C ILE A 55 1.11 8.30 0.40
N THR A 56 1.61 7.31 -0.36
CA THR A 56 1.87 7.51 -1.79
C THR A 56 0.60 7.79 -2.58
N SER A 57 -0.49 7.07 -2.29
CA SER A 57 -1.79 7.31 -2.94
C SER A 57 -2.33 8.70 -2.66
N PHE A 58 -2.18 9.20 -1.43
CA PHE A 58 -2.58 10.56 -1.09
C PHE A 58 -1.80 11.62 -1.88
N ILE A 59 -0.47 11.46 -1.99
CA ILE A 59 0.38 12.36 -2.77
C ILE A 59 -0.02 12.34 -4.26
N TYR A 60 -0.29 11.16 -4.82
CA TYR A 60 -0.77 11.06 -6.21
C TYR A 60 -2.11 11.75 -6.41
N GLY A 61 -3.02 11.67 -5.44
CA GLY A 61 -4.27 12.43 -5.45
C GLY A 61 -4.05 13.94 -5.48
N LEU A 62 -3.15 14.47 -4.66
CA LEU A 62 -2.81 15.89 -4.65
C LEU A 62 -2.21 16.35 -5.98
N ILE A 63 -1.30 15.56 -6.56
CA ILE A 63 -0.71 15.87 -7.86
C ILE A 63 -1.80 15.95 -8.93
N GLY A 64 -2.72 14.98 -8.98
CA GLY A 64 -3.84 14.99 -9.92
C GLY A 64 -4.74 16.22 -9.76
N LEU A 65 -5.06 16.58 -8.51
CA LEU A 65 -5.85 17.77 -8.19
C LEU A 65 -5.15 19.06 -8.64
N THR A 66 -3.88 19.23 -8.31
CA THR A 66 -3.09 20.40 -8.71
C THR A 66 -3.01 20.52 -10.22
N VAL A 67 -2.70 19.42 -10.93
CA VAL A 67 -2.65 19.42 -12.40
C VAL A 67 -4.01 19.81 -12.98
N SER A 68 -5.11 19.29 -12.44
CA SER A 68 -6.46 19.58 -12.94
C SER A 68 -6.81 21.05 -12.78
N ILE A 69 -6.54 21.63 -11.59
CA ILE A 69 -6.81 23.04 -11.31
C ILE A 69 -5.96 23.94 -12.21
N VAL A 70 -4.65 23.70 -12.30
CA VAL A 70 -3.72 24.51 -13.10
C VAL A 70 -4.08 24.42 -14.58
N MET A 71 -4.35 23.22 -15.09
CA MET A 71 -4.73 23.01 -16.49
C MET A 71 -6.04 23.73 -16.83
N MET A 72 -7.07 23.60 -16.00
CA MET A 72 -8.36 24.26 -16.26
C MET A 72 -8.24 25.78 -16.20
N ASN A 73 -7.50 26.30 -15.22
CA ASN A 73 -7.27 27.74 -15.10
C ASN A 73 -6.51 28.28 -16.31
N TYR A 74 -5.43 27.60 -16.72
CA TYR A 74 -4.66 27.98 -17.90
C TYR A 74 -5.51 28.01 -19.17
N ILE A 75 -6.24 26.92 -19.46
CA ILE A 75 -7.04 26.81 -20.69
C ILE A 75 -8.20 27.82 -20.70
N MET A 76 -8.96 27.91 -19.61
CA MET A 76 -10.25 28.63 -19.59
C MET A 76 -10.11 30.13 -19.30
N ILE A 77 -8.99 30.58 -18.71
CA ILE A 77 -8.80 31.96 -18.25
C ILE A 77 -7.56 32.59 -18.88
N GLU A 78 -6.39 31.95 -18.78
CA GLU A 78 -5.13 32.59 -19.21
C GLU A 78 -4.89 32.52 -20.73
N ASP A 79 -5.09 31.37 -21.35
CA ASP A 79 -4.75 31.12 -22.76
C ASP A 79 -5.83 31.65 -23.72
N TRP A 80 -7.08 31.18 -23.55
CA TRP A 80 -8.19 31.62 -24.39
C TRP A 80 -9.51 31.78 -23.61
N PRO A 81 -9.73 32.93 -22.95
CA PRO A 81 -10.96 33.20 -22.22
C PRO A 81 -12.13 33.44 -23.17
N GLN A 82 -12.91 32.39 -23.41
CA GLN A 82 -14.12 32.43 -24.24
C GLN A 82 -15.36 32.75 -23.39
N ASP A 83 -16.30 33.51 -23.96
CA ASP A 83 -17.64 33.66 -23.38
C ASP A 83 -18.50 32.43 -23.75
N ILE A 84 -18.60 31.49 -22.80
CA ILE A 84 -19.44 30.29 -22.92
C ILE A 84 -20.62 30.41 -21.96
N GLY A 85 -21.71 30.99 -22.44
CA GLY A 85 -22.97 31.12 -21.71
C GLY A 85 -22.96 32.20 -20.62
N GLY A 86 -22.18 33.27 -20.81
CA GLY A 86 -22.11 34.41 -19.90
C GLY A 86 -21.37 34.13 -18.59
N LYS A 87 -20.59 33.04 -18.52
CA LYS A 87 -19.82 32.71 -17.32
C LYS A 87 -18.59 33.61 -17.21
N PRO A 88 -18.27 34.11 -16.00
CA PRO A 88 -17.06 34.91 -15.80
C PRO A 88 -15.81 34.05 -16.07
N SER A 89 -14.93 34.57 -16.93
CA SER A 89 -13.63 33.98 -17.33
C SER A 89 -12.48 34.92 -16.97
N PHE A 90 -12.47 35.40 -15.73
CA PHE A 90 -11.44 36.26 -15.14
C PHE A 90 -10.86 35.64 -13.87
#